data_AF-U3TVY3-F1
#
_entry.id   AF-U3TVY3-F1
#
_cell.length_a   1.000
_cell.length_b   1.000
_cell.length_c   1.000
_cell.angle_alpha   90.00
_cell.angle_beta   90.00
_cell.angle_gamma   90.00
#
_symmetry.space_group_name_H-M   'P 1'
#
loop_
_entity.id
_entity.type
_entity.pdbx_description
1 polymer ?
#
loop_
_entity_poly.entity_id
_entity_poly.type
_entity_poly.pdbx_seq_one_letter_code
_entity_poly.pdbx_strand_id
1 'polypeptide(L)'
;MAAAACSPGAVSSLAGGLALAIFSVWLWSALLGFALVGIGLANIVPILFNAAGNQRTVASHFAIPAVTLCGYSGLLLGPALIGFSAQLTSLTTTLSAGIVMLLLVTFAARFALTAK
;
A
#
# COMPACT_ATOMS: atom_id res chain seq x y z
N MET A 1 16.40 8.96 5.09
CA MET A 1 16.19 9.08 3.62
C MET A 1 15.06 8.19 3.12
N ALA A 2 14.81 7.00 3.68
CA ALA A 2 13.62 6.18 3.33
C ALA A 2 12.27 6.90 3.55
N ALA A 3 12.15 7.74 4.59
CA ALA A 3 10.95 8.53 4.86
C ALA A 3 10.64 9.60 3.78
N ALA A 4 11.65 10.11 3.06
CA ALA A 4 11.46 11.07 1.97
C ALA A 4 10.88 10.43 0.69
N ALA A 5 10.89 9.09 0.61
CA ALA A 5 10.62 8.34 -0.60
C ALA A 5 9.23 7.68 -0.60
N CYS A 6 8.56 7.60 0.55
CA CYS A 6 7.09 7.48 0.60
C CYS A 6 6.51 8.87 0.28
N SER A 7 6.62 9.30 -0.99
CA SER A 7 6.10 10.61 -1.38
C SER A 7 4.60 10.62 -1.06
N PRO A 8 4.09 11.66 -0.38
CA PRO A 8 2.67 11.68 0.00
C PRO A 8 1.76 11.51 -1.22
N GLY A 9 2.21 11.92 -2.41
CA GLY A 9 1.51 11.71 -3.69
C GLY A 9 1.31 10.24 -4.07
N ALA A 10 2.30 9.35 -3.90
CA ALA A 10 2.20 7.95 -4.31
C ALA A 10 1.22 7.14 -3.44
N VAL A 11 1.15 7.46 -2.15
CA VAL A 11 0.19 6.83 -1.22
C VAL A 11 -1.21 7.41 -1.40
N SER A 12 -1.30 8.69 -1.79
CA SER A 12 -2.57 9.35 -2.12
C SER A 12 -3.22 8.77 -3.38
N SER A 13 -2.42 8.47 -4.41
CA SER A 13 -2.92 7.84 -5.65
C SER A 13 -3.40 6.40 -5.43
N LEU A 14 -2.78 5.65 -4.51
CA LEU A 14 -3.26 4.35 -4.05
C LEU A 14 -4.63 4.44 -3.37
N ALA A 15 -4.77 5.33 -2.38
CA ALA A 15 -6.03 5.51 -1.66
C ALA A 15 -7.16 6.01 -2.58
N GLY A 16 -6.86 6.98 -3.45
CA GLY A 16 -7.81 7.51 -4.42
C GLY A 16 -8.21 6.50 -5.49
N GLY A 17 -7.25 5.72 -6.00
CA GLY A 17 -7.51 4.66 -6.97
C GLY A 17 -8.33 3.51 -6.40
N LEU A 18 -8.05 3.10 -5.15
CA LEU A 18 -8.83 2.07 -4.46
C LEU A 18 -10.25 2.56 -4.14
N ALA A 19 -10.41 3.81 -3.71
CA ALA A 19 -11.72 4.41 -3.48
C ALA A 19 -12.54 4.49 -4.79
N LEU A 20 -11.94 4.93 -5.89
CA LEU A 20 -12.59 4.94 -7.20
C LEU A 20 -12.99 3.53 -7.66
N ALA A 21 -12.15 2.53 -7.42
CA ALA A 21 -12.46 1.15 -7.78
C ALA A 21 -13.61 0.56 -6.94
N ILE A 22 -13.71 0.92 -5.67
CA ILE A 22 -14.74 0.39 -4.74
C ILE A 22 -16.10 1.09 -4.92
N PHE A 23 -16.10 2.41 -5.13
CA PHE A 23 -17.33 3.20 -5.23
C PHE A 23 -17.88 3.29 -6.65
N SER A 24 -17.13 2.88 -7.67
CA SER A 24 -17.63 2.99 -9.03
C SER A 24 -18.44 1.78 -9.49
N VAL A 25 -19.60 2.06 -10.09
CA VAL A 25 -20.52 1.08 -10.68
C VAL A 25 -20.09 0.71 -12.11
N TRP A 26 -19.21 1.51 -12.74
CA TRP A 26 -18.85 1.36 -14.16
C TRP A 26 -17.46 0.74 -14.37
N LEU A 27 -17.35 -0.21 -15.32
CA LEU A 27 -16.14 -1.00 -15.58
C LEU A 27 -14.91 -0.12 -15.88
N TRP A 28 -15.07 0.91 -16.71
CA TRP A 28 -13.98 1.80 -17.12
C TRP A 28 -13.36 2.58 -15.97
N SER A 29 -14.19 3.03 -15.03
CA SER A 29 -13.73 3.71 -13.82
C SER A 29 -13.04 2.77 -12.83
N ALA A 30 -13.48 1.51 -12.72
CA ALA A 30 -12.77 0.53 -11.90
C ALA A 30 -11.39 0.23 -12.48
N LEU A 31 -11.28 0.10 -13.81
CA LEU A 31 -10.00 -0.05 -14.51
C LEU A 31 -9.07 1.15 -14.30
N LEU A 32 -9.60 2.37 -14.38
CA LEU A 32 -8.83 3.58 -14.06
C LEU A 32 -8.36 3.60 -12.59
N GLY A 33 -9.21 3.18 -11.65
CA GLY A 33 -8.84 3.02 -10.24
C GLY A 33 -7.69 2.04 -10.05
N PHE A 34 -7.76 0.87 -10.69
CA PHE A 34 -6.66 -0.12 -10.68
C PHE A 34 -5.38 0.40 -11.35
N ALA A 35 -5.49 1.16 -12.44
CA ALA A 35 -4.34 1.79 -13.09
C ALA A 35 -3.66 2.81 -12.16
N LEU A 36 -4.43 3.63 -11.45
CA LEU A 36 -3.91 4.57 -10.44
C LEU A 36 -3.23 3.86 -9.28
N VAL A 37 -3.81 2.76 -8.80
CA VAL A 37 -3.19 1.87 -7.80
C VAL A 37 -1.84 1.35 -8.32
N GLY A 38 -1.79 0.87 -9.57
CA GLY A 38 -0.56 0.41 -10.21
C GLY A 38 0.52 1.50 -10.30
N ILE A 39 0.15 2.73 -10.68
CA ILE A 39 1.08 3.88 -10.73
C ILE A 39 1.63 4.20 -9.33
N GLY A 40 0.80 4.11 -8.29
CA GLY A 40 1.26 4.27 -6.90
C GLY A 40 2.27 3.20 -6.50
N LEU A 41 1.96 1.92 -6.78
CA LEU A 41 2.86 0.79 -6.48
C LEU A 41 4.18 0.85 -7.24
N ALA A 42 4.17 1.27 -8.52
CA ALA A 42 5.37 1.40 -9.35
C ALA A 42 6.40 2.37 -8.74
N ASN A 43 5.95 3.34 -7.95
CA ASN A 43 6.84 4.23 -7.21
C ASN A 43 7.27 3.65 -5.86
N ILE A 44 6.34 3.05 -5.11
CA ILE A 44 6.61 2.59 -3.73
C ILE A 44 7.52 1.36 -3.69
N VAL A 45 7.30 0.38 -4.58
CA VAL A 45 8.02 -0.91 -4.52
C VAL A 45 9.54 -0.74 -4.73
N PRO A 46 10.04 -0.07 -5.79
CA PRO A 46 11.47 0.13 -5.98
C PRO A 46 12.12 0.93 -4.84
N ILE A 47 11.38 1.90 -4.30
CA ILE A 47 11.83 2.72 -3.17
C ILE A 47 12.01 1.87 -1.92
N LEU A 48 11.07 0.96 -1.63
CA LEU A 48 11.14 0.06 -0.49
C LEU A 48 12.36 -0.87 -0.60
N PHE A 49 12.59 -1.44 -1.78
CA PHE A 49 13.76 -2.28 -2.04
C PHE A 49 15.07 -1.49 -1.95
N ASN A 50 15.13 -0.27 -2.47
CA ASN A 50 16.30 0.60 -2.35
C ASN A 50 16.59 0.96 -0.88
N ALA A 51 15.55 1.31 -0.11
CA ALA A 51 15.68 1.60 1.31
C ALA A 51 16.20 0.39 2.10
N ALA A 52 15.68 -0.80 1.82
CA ALA A 52 16.10 -2.05 2.46
C ALA A 52 17.52 -2.47 2.07
N GLY A 53 17.94 -2.21 0.82
CA GLY A 53 19.27 -2.54 0.34
C GLY A 53 20.37 -1.57 0.81
N ASN A 54 20.01 -0.32 1.12
CA ASN A 54 20.94 0.75 1.47
C ASN A 54 20.96 1.08 2.98
N GLN A 55 20.30 0.27 3.81
CA GLN A 55 20.39 0.41 5.27
C GLN A 55 21.73 -0.15 5.79
N ARG A 56 22.28 0.46 6.85
CA ARG A 56 23.59 0.09 7.42
C ARG A 56 23.52 -0.96 8.53
N THR A 57 22.32 -1.23 9.05
CA THR A 57 22.12 -2.08 10.24
C THR A 57 22.12 -3.58 9.93
N VAL A 58 21.68 -3.97 8.72
CA VAL A 58 21.55 -5.36 8.29
C VAL A 58 22.11 -5.49 6.88
N ALA A 59 22.87 -6.55 6.60
CA ALA A 59 23.46 -6.78 5.28
C ALA A 59 22.37 -6.95 4.20
N SER A 60 22.57 -6.34 3.04
CA SER A 60 21.59 -6.27 1.95
C SER A 60 21.09 -7.66 1.50
N HIS A 61 21.96 -8.66 1.47
CA HIS A 61 21.60 -10.03 1.08
C HIS A 61 20.63 -10.73 2.05
N PHE A 62 20.49 -10.25 3.29
CA PHE A 62 19.45 -10.69 4.23
C PHE A 62 18.23 -9.75 4.24
N ALA A 63 18.43 -8.45 4.06
CA ALA A 63 17.37 -7.46 4.10
C ALA A 63 16.39 -7.58 2.93
N ILE A 64 16.89 -7.77 1.70
CA ILE A 64 16.05 -7.86 0.49
C ILE A 64 15.13 -9.09 0.53
N PRO A 65 15.59 -10.32 0.83
CA PRO A 65 14.70 -11.47 0.96
C PRO A 65 13.66 -11.32 2.06
N ALA A 66 14.01 -10.72 3.20
CA ALA A 66 13.07 -10.48 4.29
C ALA A 66 11.93 -9.54 3.86
N VAL A 67 12.24 -8.48 3.12
CA VAL A 67 11.22 -7.57 2.56
C VAL A 67 10.34 -8.27 1.53
N THR A 68 10.91 -9.08 0.65
CA THR A 68 10.15 -9.88 -0.32
C THR A 68 9.23 -10.89 0.36
N LEU A 69 9.70 -11.56 1.42
CA LEU A 69 8.90 -12.47 2.24
C LEU A 69 7.72 -11.74 2.89
N CYS A 70 7.96 -10.56 3.46
CA CYS A 70 6.89 -9.71 3.97
C CYS A 70 5.90 -9.27 2.87
N GLY A 71 6.38 -9.02 1.65
CA GLY A 71 5.52 -8.70 0.51
C GLY A 71 4.63 -9.87 0.09
N TYR A 72 5.21 -11.07 -0.05
CA TYR A 72 4.45 -12.28 -0.40
C TYR A 72 3.50 -12.72 0.71
N SER A 73 3.88 -12.59 1.98
CA SER A 73 2.98 -12.88 3.08
C SER A 73 1.77 -11.95 3.06
N GLY A 74 1.96 -10.66 2.78
CA GLY A 74 0.86 -9.72 2.58
C GLY A 74 -0.04 -10.08 1.40
N LEU A 75 0.54 -10.50 0.27
CA LEU A 75 -0.21 -10.93 -0.92
C LEU A 75 -1.09 -12.15 -0.64
N LEU A 76 -0.61 -13.11 0.17
CA LEU A 76 -1.36 -14.31 0.55
C LEU A 76 -2.39 -14.03 1.66
N LEU A 77 -2.00 -13.25 2.67
CA LEU A 77 -2.87 -12.93 3.82
C LEU A 77 -3.99 -11.97 3.43
N GLY A 78 -3.77 -11.05 2.50
CA GLY A 78 -4.75 -10.05 2.08
C GLY A 78 -6.11 -10.65 1.69
N PRO A 79 -6.18 -11.51 0.65
CA PRO A 79 -7.43 -12.14 0.23
C PRO A 79 -8.09 -12.99 1.32
N ALA A 80 -7.29 -13.71 2.11
CA ALA A 80 -7.78 -14.56 3.20
C ALA A 80 -8.44 -13.74 4.33
N LEU A 81 -7.77 -12.66 4.77
CA LEU A 81 -8.28 -11.75 5.79
C LEU A 81 -9.52 -10.98 5.31
N ILE A 82 -9.52 -10.55 4.05
CA ILE A 82 -10.67 -9.88 3.43
C ILE A 82 -11.86 -10.84 3.36
N GLY A 83 -11.67 -12.07 2.89
CA GLY A 83 -12.73 -13.07 2.80
C GLY A 83 -13.33 -13.41 4.17
N PHE A 84 -12.47 -13.62 5.17
CA PHE A 84 -12.91 -13.92 6.53
C PHE A 84 -13.68 -12.75 7.16
N SER A 85 -13.17 -11.52 7.02
CA SER A 85 -13.84 -10.31 7.55
C SER A 85 -15.15 -9.99 6.82
N ALA A 86 -15.24 -10.30 5.52
CA ALA A 86 -16.44 -10.10 4.73
C ALA A 86 -17.60 -11.01 5.14
N GLN A 87 -17.33 -12.19 5.70
CA GLN A 87 -18.36 -13.08 6.26
C GLN A 87 -19.04 -12.49 7.51
N LEU A 88 -18.34 -11.65 8.27
CA LEU A 88 -18.80 -11.10 9.55
C LEU A 88 -19.54 -9.75 9.42
N THR A 89 -19.19 -8.95 8.41
CA THR A 89 -19.69 -7.56 8.30
C THR A 89 -20.35 -7.29 6.95
N SER A 90 -19.55 -7.13 5.89
CA SER A 90 -19.93 -7.01 4.48
C SER A 90 -18.67 -6.74 3.66
N LEU A 91 -18.69 -7.07 2.37
CA LEU A 91 -17.55 -6.89 1.48
C LEU A 91 -17.13 -5.42 1.36
N THR A 92 -18.10 -4.51 1.23
CA THR A 92 -17.85 -3.06 1.14
C THR A 92 -17.17 -2.51 2.41
N THR A 93 -17.62 -2.94 3.59
CA THR A 93 -17.06 -2.51 4.88
C THR A 93 -15.65 -3.03 5.09
N THR A 94 -15.38 -4.26 4.62
CA THR A 94 -14.05 -4.86 4.72
C THR A 94 -13.05 -4.17 3.80
N LEU A 95 -13.46 -3.86 2.56
CA LEU A 95 -12.58 -3.14 1.62
C LEU A 95 -12.38 -1.67 2.01
N SER A 96 -13.39 -1.02 2.60
CA SER A 96 -13.23 0.35 3.11
C SER A 96 -12.27 0.44 4.28
N ALA A 97 -12.16 -0.60 5.12
CA ALA A 97 -11.12 -0.67 6.15
C ALA A 97 -9.70 -0.62 5.56
N GLY A 98 -9.49 -1.21 4.38
CA GLY A 98 -8.24 -1.09 3.62
C GLY A 98 -7.93 0.35 3.22
N ILE A 99 -8.93 1.12 2.79
CA ILE A 99 -8.79 2.56 2.49
C ILE A 99 -8.38 3.33 3.75
N VAL A 100 -9.02 3.04 4.89
CA VAL A 100 -8.68 3.68 6.19
C VAL A 100 -7.23 3.38 6.57
N MET A 101 -6.78 2.14 6.36
CA MET A 101 -5.39 1.75 6.63
C MET A 101 -4.41 2.51 5.74
N LEU A 102 -4.71 2.65 4.44
CA LEU A 102 -3.90 3.46 3.51
C LEU A 102 -3.88 4.93 3.92
N LEU A 103 -5.01 5.50 4.35
CA LEU A 103 -5.08 6.87 4.86
C LEU A 103 -4.25 7.05 6.14
N LEU A 104 -4.28 6.11 7.07
CA LEU A 104 -3.43 6.14 8.26
C LEU A 104 -1.95 6.12 7.90
N VAL A 105 -1.55 5.30 6.92
CA VAL A 105 -0.17 5.29 6.40
C VAL A 105 0.18 6.64 5.77
N THR A 106 -0.73 7.26 5.00
CA THR A 106 -0.51 8.61 4.45
C THR A 106 -0.32 9.66 5.55
N PHE A 107 -1.11 9.58 6.62
CA PHE A 107 -1.07 10.50 7.74
C PHE A 107 0.23 10.33 8.55
N ALA A 108 0.62 9.10 8.85
CA ALA A 108 1.88 8.79 9.52
C ALA A 108 3.10 9.22 8.68
N ALA A 109 3.06 9.01 7.36
CA ALA A 109 4.11 9.46 6.45
C ALA A 109 4.21 10.99 6.41
N ARG A 110 3.08 11.70 6.35
CA ARG A 110 3.02 13.18 6.46
C ARG A 110 3.60 13.66 7.78
N PHE A 111 3.19 13.08 8.90
CA PHE A 111 3.65 13.46 10.23
C PHE A 111 5.16 13.26 10.39
N ALA A 112 5.69 12.13 9.92
CA ALA A 112 7.13 11.84 9.96
C ALA A 112 7.97 12.77 9.06
N LEU A 113 7.39 13.31 7.99
CA LEU A 113 8.02 14.31 7.13
C LEU A 113 7.99 15.72 7.72
N THR A 114 6.95 16.07 8.48
CA THR A 114 6.82 17.37 9.14
C THR A 114 7.63 17.48 10.43
N ALA A 115 7.89 16.36 11.11
CA ALA A 115 8.66 16.31 12.36
C ALA A 115 10.19 16.37 12.18
N LYS A 116 10.68 16.62 10.95
CA LYS A 116 12.10 16.53 10.57
C LYS A 116 12.58 17.83 9.96
#